data_AF-A0AAD2H137-F1
#
_entry.id   AF-A0AAD2H137-F1
#
_cell.length_a   1.000
_cell.length_b   1.000
_cell.length_c   1.000
_cell.angle_alpha   90.00
_cell.angle_beta   90.00
_cell.angle_gamma   90.00
#
_symmetry.space_group_name_H-M   'P 1'
#
loop_
_entity.id
_entity.type
_entity.pdbx_description
1 polymer ?
#
loop_
_entity_poly.entity_id
_entity_poly.type
_entity_poly.pdbx_seq_one_letter_code
_entity_poly.pdbx_strand_id
1 'polypeptide(L)'
;MPMRLPAPDWTLALQGRNENGWKARNQLEVEIEELKAHLRQAEVQSAMKDPMLEEVNATMVLQNITLKKTNEALHQREERATNERACMFKGQAQCLSSDEFFEEVQRMNREKQEKDAEKSKRKAVQNNRKAAKAALDKEWAQMKAVHAADVEAWGQECRELIKGGSWKKDLPVKPKLGKKPQLPQLEDDTDNNNDNDNDVDQEEGV
;
A
#
# COMPACT_ATOMS: atom_id res chain seq x y z
N MET A 1 -6.13 -2.39 43.00
CA MET A 1 -5.51 -1.25 43.72
C MET A 1 -4.03 -1.59 43.91
N PRO A 2 -3.08 -0.82 43.37
CA PRO A 2 -1.66 -1.14 43.52
C PRO A 2 -1.29 -1.04 45.01
N MET A 3 -0.64 -2.09 45.53
CA MET A 3 -0.14 -2.10 46.90
C MET A 3 0.95 -1.03 47.03
N ARG A 4 0.68 0.03 47.79
CA ARG A 4 1.68 1.07 48.06
C ARG A 4 2.68 0.55 49.08
N LEU A 5 3.85 0.14 48.59
CA LEU A 5 5.01 -0.11 49.45
C LEU A 5 5.49 1.22 50.06
N PRO A 6 5.96 1.22 51.31
CA PRO A 6 6.61 2.41 51.88
C PRO A 6 7.79 2.81 50.99
N ALA A 7 8.11 4.09 50.90
CA ALA A 7 9.29 4.55 50.15
C ALA A 7 10.57 4.18 50.94
N PRO A 8 11.63 3.68 50.28
CA PRO A 8 12.93 3.54 50.93
C PRO A 8 13.45 4.93 51.31
N ASP A 9 14.03 5.03 52.50
CA ASP A 9 14.64 6.26 52.96
C ASP A 9 16.04 6.40 52.36
N TRP A 10 16.17 7.27 51.38
CA TRP A 10 17.44 7.56 50.72
C TRP A 10 18.34 8.49 51.53
N THR A 11 17.84 9.11 52.60
CA THR A 11 18.63 10.02 53.42
C THR A 11 19.78 9.29 54.13
N LEU A 12 19.59 8.01 54.45
CA LEU A 12 20.63 7.14 55.01
C LEU A 12 21.80 6.88 54.06
N ALA A 13 21.55 6.86 52.74
CA ALA A 13 22.60 6.71 51.73
C ALA A 13 23.37 8.02 51.49
N LEU A 14 22.76 9.16 51.83
CA LEU A 14 23.32 10.50 51.66
C LEU A 14 24.16 10.96 52.86
N GLN A 15 23.95 10.37 54.05
CA GLN A 15 24.79 10.62 55.22
C GLN A 15 26.19 10.02 55.00
N GLY A 16 27.16 10.87 54.67
CA GLY A 16 28.54 10.45 54.45
C GLY A 16 29.17 9.85 55.71
N ARG A 17 30.19 8.99 55.52
CA ARG A 17 30.93 8.24 56.55
C ARG A 17 31.52 9.08 57.71
N ASN A 18 31.42 10.41 57.65
CA ASN A 18 32.21 11.34 58.45
C ASN A 18 31.40 12.47 59.13
N GLU A 19 30.07 12.56 58.99
CA GLU A 19 29.30 13.64 59.64
C GLU A 19 29.02 13.36 61.13
N ASN A 20 28.97 12.09 61.49
CA ASN A 20 28.78 11.62 62.85
C ASN A 20 30.13 11.03 63.31
N GLY A 21 30.76 11.63 64.32
CA GLY A 21 32.03 11.16 64.88
C GLY A 21 32.02 9.69 65.32
N TRP A 22 33.14 9.19 65.83
CA TRP A 22 33.35 7.78 66.25
C TRP A 22 32.09 7.14 66.86
N LYS A 23 31.38 6.32 66.07
CA LYS A 23 30.21 5.58 66.51
C LYS A 23 30.65 4.35 67.30
N ALA A 24 29.89 4.01 68.34
CA ALA A 24 30.09 2.76 69.05
C ALA A 24 29.71 1.58 68.13
N ARG A 25 30.38 0.43 68.29
CA ARG A 25 30.14 -0.77 67.47
C ARG A 25 28.66 -1.16 67.35
N ASN A 26 27.91 -1.09 68.46
CA ASN A 26 26.49 -1.46 68.49
C ASN A 26 25.63 -0.52 67.62
N GLN A 27 26.00 0.75 67.50
CA GLN A 27 25.28 1.71 66.65
C GLN A 27 25.50 1.42 65.17
N LEU A 28 26.73 0.99 64.81
CA LEU A 28 27.04 0.56 63.44
C LEU A 28 26.29 -0.72 63.07
N GLU A 29 26.14 -1.66 64.01
CA GLU A 29 25.38 -2.90 63.75
C GLU A 29 23.90 -2.62 63.49
N VAL A 30 23.29 -1.69 64.24
CA VAL A 30 21.89 -1.25 64.00
C VAL A 30 21.74 -0.56 62.64
N GLU A 31 22.64 0.38 62.33
CA GLU A 31 22.63 1.11 61.05
C GLU A 31 22.81 0.17 59.85
N ILE A 32 23.67 -0.86 59.98
CA ILE A 32 23.84 -1.88 58.94
C ILE A 32 22.55 -2.67 58.72
N GLU A 33 21.82 -3.04 59.77
CA GLU A 33 20.56 -3.76 59.63
C GLU A 33 19.46 -2.89 59.02
N GLU A 34 19.39 -1.59 59.37
CA GLU A 34 18.48 -0.62 58.76
C GLU A 34 18.80 -0.42 57.26
N LEU A 35 20.08 -0.23 56.91
CA LEU A 35 20.52 -0.11 55.51
C LEU A 35 20.20 -1.37 54.70
N LYS A 36 20.39 -2.58 55.28
CA LYS A 36 19.99 -3.84 54.63
C LYS A 36 18.49 -3.92 54.42
N ALA A 37 17.68 -3.47 55.38
CA ALA A 37 16.23 -3.47 55.26
C ALA A 37 15.77 -2.53 54.13
N HIS A 38 16.33 -1.32 54.07
CA HIS A 38 16.03 -0.36 52.99
C HIS A 38 16.54 -0.82 51.62
N LEU A 39 17.70 -1.49 51.55
CA LEU A 39 18.19 -2.06 50.31
C LEU A 39 17.23 -3.13 49.77
N ARG A 40 16.78 -4.06 50.62
CA ARG A 40 15.79 -5.09 50.23
C ARG A 40 14.49 -4.45 49.74
N GLN A 41 14.05 -3.38 50.40
CA GLN A 41 12.85 -2.64 50.01
C GLN A 41 13.02 -1.96 48.63
N ALA A 42 14.19 -1.36 48.38
CA ALA A 42 14.52 -0.76 47.09
C ALA A 42 14.60 -1.81 45.97
N GLU A 43 15.18 -2.98 46.24
CA GLU A 43 15.22 -4.12 45.31
C GLU A 43 13.81 -4.58 44.92
N VAL A 44 12.93 -4.78 45.91
CA VAL A 44 11.52 -5.15 45.67
C VAL A 44 10.80 -4.08 44.84
N GLN A 45 11.03 -2.80 45.14
CA GLN A 45 10.44 -1.71 44.35
C GLN A 45 10.96 -1.68 42.92
N SER A 46 12.26 -1.88 42.70
CA SER A 46 12.84 -1.91 41.35
C SER A 46 12.23 -3.07 40.55
N ALA A 47 12.19 -4.26 41.15
CA ALA A 47 11.62 -5.45 40.54
C ALA A 47 10.12 -5.30 40.20
N MET A 48 9.37 -4.49 40.95
CA MET A 48 7.97 -4.19 40.64
C MET A 48 7.79 -3.09 39.58
N LYS A 49 8.72 -2.14 39.48
CA LYS A 49 8.60 -1.02 38.53
C LYS A 49 8.80 -1.45 37.08
N ASP A 50 9.73 -2.36 36.83
CA ASP A 50 10.03 -2.83 35.47
C ASP A 50 8.81 -3.43 34.76
N PRO A 51 8.09 -4.43 35.32
CA PRO A 51 6.90 -4.98 34.66
C PRO A 51 5.76 -3.95 34.57
N MET A 52 5.65 -3.03 35.54
CA MET A 52 4.64 -1.97 35.47
C MET A 52 4.92 -0.99 34.34
N LEU A 53 6.18 -0.61 34.11
CA LEU A 53 6.58 0.23 32.99
C LEU A 53 6.34 -0.48 31.66
N GLU A 54 6.64 -1.78 31.58
CA GLU A 54 6.32 -2.60 30.40
C GLU A 54 4.81 -2.61 30.12
N GLU A 55 3.97 -2.81 31.13
CA GLU A 55 2.51 -2.79 31.00
C GLU A 55 2.00 -1.42 30.54
N VAL A 56 2.49 -0.33 31.13
CA VAL A 56 2.12 1.04 30.75
C VAL A 56 2.56 1.34 29.30
N ASN A 57 3.76 0.91 28.91
CA ASN A 57 4.23 1.08 27.54
C ASN A 57 3.40 0.27 26.54
N ALA A 58 3.07 -0.98 26.87
CA ALA A 58 2.23 -1.84 26.03
C ALA A 58 0.83 -1.25 25.84
N THR A 59 0.20 -0.77 26.91
CA THR A 59 -1.13 -0.12 26.84
C THR A 59 -1.09 1.17 26.02
N MET A 60 -0.05 2.00 26.16
CA MET A 60 0.15 3.19 25.34
C MET A 60 0.28 2.86 23.85
N VAL A 61 1.05 1.82 23.49
CA VAL A 61 1.18 1.37 22.09
C VAL A 61 -0.17 0.89 21.54
N LEU A 62 -0.93 0.11 22.31
CA LEU A 62 -2.26 -0.36 21.91
C LEU A 62 -3.25 0.79 21.71
N GLN A 63 -3.24 1.78 22.60
CA GLN A 63 -4.05 2.99 22.46
C GLN A 63 -3.67 3.76 21.18
N ASN A 64 -2.37 3.94 20.92
CA ASN A 64 -1.90 4.61 19.71
C ASN A 64 -2.32 3.87 18.43
N ILE A 65 -2.21 2.55 18.40
CA ILE A 65 -2.65 1.74 17.25
C ILE A 65 -4.17 1.88 17.06
N THR A 66 -4.93 1.85 18.15
CA THR A 66 -6.40 2.00 18.10
C THR A 66 -6.78 3.38 17.56
N LEU A 67 -6.15 4.45 18.04
CA LEU A 67 -6.37 5.82 17.58
C LEU A 67 -6.04 5.98 16.09
N LYS A 68 -4.94 5.40 15.62
CA LYS A 68 -4.60 5.40 14.20
C LYS A 68 -5.68 4.72 13.36
N LYS A 69 -6.13 3.52 13.76
CA LYS A 69 -7.19 2.79 13.05
C LYS A 69 -8.51 3.56 13.03
N THR A 70 -8.90 4.18 14.14
CA THR A 70 -10.13 4.98 14.17
C THR A 70 -10.01 6.25 13.32
N ASN A 71 -8.84 6.89 13.30
CA ASN A 71 -8.59 8.05 12.45
C ASN A 71 -8.57 7.67 10.97
N GLU A 72 -7.93 6.56 10.60
CA GLU A 72 -7.94 6.04 9.23
C GLU A 72 -9.37 5.70 8.79
N ALA A 73 -10.14 5.02 9.63
CA ALA A 73 -11.54 4.71 9.35
C ALA A 73 -12.40 5.97 9.21
N LEU A 74 -12.16 6.99 10.05
CA LEU A 74 -12.82 8.29 9.94
C LEU A 74 -12.45 8.98 8.63
N HIS A 75 -11.16 9.05 8.31
CA HIS A 75 -10.64 9.66 7.10
C HIS A 75 -11.21 8.99 5.84
N GLN A 76 -11.25 7.66 5.78
CA GLN A 76 -11.86 6.94 4.66
C GLN A 76 -13.35 7.27 4.51
N ARG A 77 -14.09 7.46 5.61
CA ARG A 77 -15.51 7.86 5.57
C ARG A 77 -15.67 9.31 5.11
N GLU A 78 -14.78 10.20 5.53
CA GLU A 78 -14.77 11.61 5.14
C GLU A 78 -14.34 11.81 3.68
N GLU A 79 -13.31 11.08 3.21
CA GLU A 79 -12.82 11.14 1.82
C GLU A 79 -13.81 10.53 0.82
N ARG A 80 -14.44 9.39 1.16
CA ARG A 80 -15.56 8.85 0.38
C ARG A 80 -16.70 9.86 0.26
N ALA A 81 -16.79 10.80 1.21
CA ALA A 81 -17.77 11.87 1.21
C ALA A 81 -17.31 13.16 0.51
N THR A 82 -16.25 13.16 -0.32
CA THR A 82 -15.98 14.22 -1.33
C THR A 82 -17.11 14.44 -2.35
N ASN A 83 -18.31 13.93 -2.07
CA ASN A 83 -19.57 14.57 -2.41
C ASN A 83 -19.51 16.08 -2.13
N GLU A 84 -20.18 16.84 -2.98
CA GLU A 84 -20.36 18.30 -2.89
C GLU A 84 -20.74 18.77 -1.46
N ARG A 85 -21.38 17.90 -0.66
CA ARG A 85 -21.71 18.12 0.75
C ARG A 85 -20.52 18.20 1.72
N ALA A 86 -19.40 17.50 1.51
CA ALA A 86 -18.26 17.61 2.43
C ALA A 86 -17.46 18.90 2.25
N CYS A 87 -17.46 19.49 1.05
CA CYS A 87 -16.87 20.82 0.85
C CYS A 87 -17.60 21.90 1.68
N MET A 88 -18.89 21.68 1.99
CA MET A 88 -19.71 22.61 2.78
C MET A 88 -19.28 22.72 4.25
N PHE A 89 -18.45 21.79 4.75
CA PHE A 89 -18.08 21.72 6.17
C PHE A 89 -16.58 21.50 6.36
N LYS A 90 -15.76 22.45 5.90
CA LYS A 90 -14.31 22.53 6.24
C LYS A 90 -14.06 22.90 7.71
N GLY A 91 -14.83 22.34 8.64
CA GLY A 91 -14.73 22.60 10.09
C GLY A 91 -15.12 24.01 10.55
N GLN A 92 -15.66 24.84 9.66
CA GLN A 92 -16.10 26.21 9.96
C GLN A 92 -17.54 26.42 9.51
N ALA A 93 -18.28 27.28 10.21
CA ALA A 93 -19.62 27.68 9.78
C ALA A 93 -19.50 28.55 8.53
N GLN A 94 -19.94 28.02 7.38
CA GLN A 94 -20.01 28.77 6.13
C GLN A 94 -21.43 29.29 5.89
N CYS A 95 -21.52 30.52 5.36
CA CYS A 95 -22.79 31.07 4.89
C CYS A 95 -23.09 30.53 3.49
N LEU A 96 -24.09 29.65 3.36
CA LEU A 96 -24.45 28.98 2.11
C LEU A 96 -25.03 29.91 1.02
N SER A 97 -25.19 31.20 1.33
CA SER A 97 -25.72 32.23 0.43
C SER A 97 -24.66 33.23 -0.02
N SER A 98 -23.38 33.05 0.33
CA SER A 98 -22.32 33.94 -0.15
C SER A 98 -21.96 33.62 -1.60
N ASP A 99 -21.55 34.63 -2.36
CA ASP A 99 -21.07 34.46 -3.73
C ASP A 99 -19.83 33.55 -3.77
N GLU A 100 -18.96 33.65 -2.76
CA GLU A 100 -17.77 32.78 -2.58
C GLU A 100 -18.12 31.29 -2.54
N PHE A 101 -19.26 30.92 -1.94
CA PHE A 101 -19.73 29.54 -1.90
C PHE A 101 -20.09 29.03 -3.29
N PHE A 102 -20.82 29.83 -4.08
CA PHE A 102 -21.19 29.46 -5.43
C PHE A 102 -19.98 29.33 -6.36
N GLU A 103 -18.98 30.19 -6.21
CA GLU A 103 -17.73 30.11 -6.96
C GLU A 103 -16.95 28.81 -6.65
N GLU A 104 -16.83 28.45 -5.37
CA GLU A 104 -16.13 27.22 -4.96
C GLU A 104 -16.86 25.96 -5.47
N VAL A 105 -18.19 25.92 -5.39
CA VAL A 105 -19.00 24.82 -5.93
C VAL A 105 -18.85 24.73 -7.45
N GLN A 106 -18.85 25.86 -8.15
CA GLN A 106 -18.60 25.87 -9.60
C GLN A 106 -17.21 25.37 -9.95
N ARG A 107 -16.17 25.77 -9.19
CA ARG A 107 -14.81 25.29 -9.39
C ARG A 107 -14.73 23.77 -9.26
N MET A 108 -15.28 23.22 -8.18
CA MET A 108 -15.33 21.78 -7.95
C MET A 108 -16.06 21.02 -9.08
N ASN A 109 -17.20 21.55 -9.54
CA ASN A 109 -17.94 20.93 -10.63
C ASN A 109 -17.14 20.93 -11.94
N ARG A 110 -16.40 22.00 -12.25
CA ARG A 110 -15.51 22.04 -13.42
C ARG A 110 -14.38 21.03 -13.29
N GLU A 111 -13.70 20.99 -12.15
CA GLU A 111 -12.63 20.02 -11.90
C GLU A 111 -13.12 18.57 -12.03
N LYS A 112 -14.33 18.27 -11.54
CA LYS A 112 -14.96 16.95 -11.70
C LYS A 112 -15.23 16.62 -13.16
N GLN A 113 -15.84 17.55 -13.90
CA GLN A 113 -16.12 17.38 -15.32
C GLN A 113 -14.83 17.18 -16.14
N GLU A 114 -13.76 17.91 -15.83
CA GLU A 114 -12.46 17.77 -16.48
C GLU A 114 -11.85 16.40 -16.21
N LYS A 115 -11.86 15.93 -14.95
CA LYS A 115 -11.38 14.59 -14.57
C LYS A 115 -12.17 13.48 -15.26
N ASP A 116 -13.50 13.59 -15.32
CA ASP A 116 -14.35 12.61 -15.98
C ASP A 116 -14.14 12.61 -17.51
N ALA A 117 -13.96 13.79 -18.10
CA ALA A 117 -13.61 13.94 -19.51
C ALA A 117 -12.22 13.33 -19.82
N GLU A 118 -11.24 13.50 -18.94
CA GLU A 118 -9.92 12.90 -19.11
C GLU A 118 -9.98 11.36 -18.97
N LYS A 119 -10.67 10.86 -17.94
CA LYS A 119 -10.89 9.41 -17.75
C LYS A 119 -11.56 8.78 -18.96
N SER A 120 -12.60 9.42 -19.50
CA SER A 120 -13.30 8.93 -20.70
C SER A 120 -12.40 8.94 -21.94
N LYS A 121 -11.59 9.99 -22.16
CA LYS A 121 -10.58 10.04 -23.23
C LYS A 121 -9.56 8.90 -23.10
N ARG A 122 -9.00 8.69 -21.91
CA ARG A 122 -8.04 7.60 -21.64
C ARG A 122 -8.66 6.23 -21.94
N LYS A 123 -9.87 5.97 -21.46
CA LYS A 123 -10.62 4.73 -21.75
C LYS A 123 -10.87 4.54 -23.25
N ALA A 124 -11.23 5.60 -23.98
CA ALA A 124 -11.44 5.55 -25.42
C ALA A 124 -10.14 5.19 -26.17
N VAL A 125 -9.01 5.80 -25.81
CA VAL A 125 -7.70 5.48 -26.39
C VAL A 125 -7.32 4.01 -26.15
N GLN A 126 -7.50 3.52 -24.91
CA GLN A 126 -7.22 2.13 -24.56
C GLN A 126 -8.09 1.14 -25.35
N ASN A 127 -9.40 1.43 -25.47
CA ASN A 127 -10.33 0.60 -26.22
C ASN A 127 -9.99 0.58 -27.72
N ASN A 128 -9.63 1.73 -28.30
CA ASN A 128 -9.20 1.81 -29.69
C ASN A 128 -7.91 1.02 -29.94
N ARG A 129 -6.92 1.11 -29.02
CA ARG A 129 -5.68 0.33 -29.11
C ARG A 129 -5.95 -1.17 -29.02
N LYS A 130 -6.85 -1.60 -28.13
CA LYS A 130 -7.26 -3.00 -27.99
C LYS A 130 -7.97 -3.51 -29.25
N ALA A 131 -8.88 -2.71 -29.82
CA ALA A 131 -9.59 -3.05 -31.05
C ALA A 131 -8.62 -3.16 -32.25
N ALA A 132 -7.68 -2.22 -32.39
CA ALA A 132 -6.68 -2.25 -33.44
C ALA A 132 -5.77 -3.48 -33.34
N LYS A 133 -5.32 -3.83 -32.12
CA LYS A 133 -4.53 -5.05 -31.88
C LYS A 133 -5.30 -6.32 -32.25
N ALA A 134 -6.58 -6.40 -31.86
CA ALA A 134 -7.43 -7.55 -32.19
C ALA A 134 -7.64 -7.72 -33.70
N ALA A 135 -7.79 -6.61 -34.44
CA ALA A 135 -7.89 -6.64 -35.90
C ALA A 135 -6.60 -7.21 -36.55
N LEU A 136 -5.43 -6.72 -36.14
CA LEU A 136 -4.15 -7.21 -36.67
C LEU A 136 -3.87 -8.67 -36.32
N ASP A 137 -4.22 -9.10 -35.11
CA ASP A 137 -4.06 -10.51 -34.70
C ASP A 137 -4.99 -11.42 -35.51
N LYS A 138 -6.20 -10.96 -35.88
CA LYS A 138 -7.11 -11.68 -36.79
C LYS A 138 -6.53 -11.79 -38.20
N GLU A 139 -6.01 -10.71 -38.76
CA GLU A 139 -5.34 -10.73 -40.08
C GLU A 139 -4.11 -11.65 -40.07
N TRP A 140 -3.32 -11.62 -39.00
CA TRP A 140 -2.17 -12.51 -38.84
C TRP A 140 -2.56 -13.98 -38.72
N ALA A 141 -3.67 -14.27 -38.03
CA ALA A 141 -4.21 -15.62 -37.96
C ALA A 141 -4.63 -16.14 -39.34
N GLN A 142 -5.28 -15.30 -40.15
CA GLN A 142 -5.65 -15.64 -41.53
C GLN A 142 -4.41 -15.89 -42.40
N MET A 143 -3.39 -15.04 -42.33
CA MET A 143 -2.14 -15.24 -43.07
C MET A 143 -1.44 -16.55 -42.70
N LYS A 144 -1.42 -16.91 -41.41
CA LYS A 144 -0.86 -18.20 -40.95
C LYS A 144 -1.66 -19.38 -41.49
N ALA A 145 -2.99 -19.28 -41.54
CA ALA A 145 -3.85 -20.34 -42.05
C ALA A 145 -3.61 -20.58 -43.55
N VAL A 146 -3.55 -19.51 -44.35
CA VAL A 146 -3.24 -19.58 -45.79
C VAL A 146 -1.86 -20.19 -46.00
N HIS A 147 -0.84 -19.70 -45.28
CA HIS A 147 0.51 -20.23 -45.41
C HIS A 147 0.63 -21.71 -45.01
N ALA A 148 -0.12 -22.16 -44.00
CA ALA A 148 -0.16 -23.57 -43.63
C ALA A 148 -0.70 -24.45 -44.76
N ALA A 149 -1.76 -24.01 -45.44
CA ALA A 149 -2.30 -24.69 -46.62
C ALA A 149 -1.29 -24.69 -47.79
N ASP A 150 -0.62 -23.56 -48.06
CA ASP A 150 0.39 -23.47 -49.11
C ASP A 150 1.59 -24.41 -48.85
N VAL A 151 2.04 -24.50 -47.60
CA VAL A 151 3.14 -25.40 -47.21
C VAL A 151 2.72 -26.87 -47.31
N GLU A 152 1.46 -27.18 -47.00
CA GLU A 152 0.93 -28.53 -47.19
C GLU A 152 0.87 -28.93 -48.66
N ALA A 153 0.32 -28.05 -49.52
CA ALA A 153 0.25 -28.26 -50.96
C ALA A 153 1.64 -28.40 -51.58
N TRP A 154 2.57 -27.50 -51.23
CA TRP A 154 3.98 -27.61 -51.62
C TRP A 154 4.61 -28.93 -51.17
N GLY A 155 4.33 -29.37 -49.94
CA GLY A 155 4.82 -30.64 -49.42
C GLY A 155 4.26 -31.86 -50.18
N GLN A 156 3.01 -31.78 -50.65
CA GLN A 156 2.42 -32.81 -51.51
C GLN A 156 3.10 -32.85 -52.88
N GLU A 157 3.25 -31.70 -53.54
CA GLU A 157 3.92 -31.58 -54.85
C GLU A 157 5.38 -32.07 -54.79
N CYS A 158 6.14 -31.67 -53.76
CA CYS A 158 7.49 -32.17 -53.55
C CYS A 158 7.55 -33.70 -53.39
N ARG A 159 6.58 -34.30 -52.68
CA ARG A 159 6.53 -35.76 -52.52
C ARG A 159 6.25 -36.45 -53.84
N GLU A 160 5.40 -35.89 -54.69
CA GLU A 160 5.10 -36.42 -56.02
C GLU A 160 6.32 -36.33 -56.95
N LEU A 161 7.02 -35.20 -56.97
CA LEU A 161 8.25 -35.02 -57.77
C LEU A 161 9.37 -35.98 -57.33
N ILE A 162 9.54 -36.19 -56.01
CA ILE A 162 10.51 -37.16 -55.50
C ILE A 162 10.15 -38.59 -55.95
N LYS A 163 8.86 -38.97 -55.92
CA LYS A 163 8.41 -40.28 -56.44
C LYS A 163 8.64 -40.41 -57.95
N GLY A 164 8.55 -39.31 -58.69
CA GLY A 164 8.86 -39.23 -60.12
C GLY A 164 10.35 -39.26 -60.47
N GLY A 165 11.25 -39.34 -59.47
CA GLY A 165 12.70 -39.42 -59.68
C GLY A 165 13.40 -38.07 -59.80
N SER A 166 12.72 -36.95 -59.52
CA SER A 166 13.34 -35.62 -59.51
C SER A 166 14.40 -35.50 -58.41
N TRP A 167 15.50 -34.83 -58.71
CA TRP A 167 16.55 -34.57 -57.73
C TRP A 167 16.15 -33.46 -56.77
N LYS A 168 16.69 -33.49 -55.54
CA LYS A 168 16.33 -32.52 -54.49
C LYS A 168 16.61 -31.06 -54.84
N LYS A 169 17.52 -30.80 -55.79
CA LYS A 169 17.87 -29.45 -56.23
C LYS A 169 16.81 -28.83 -57.15
N ASP A 170 15.99 -29.66 -57.78
CA ASP A 170 14.97 -29.25 -58.76
C ASP A 170 13.57 -29.14 -58.13
N LEU A 171 13.47 -29.33 -56.81
CA LEU A 171 12.22 -29.17 -56.07
C LEU A 171 11.84 -27.69 -55.98
N PRO A 172 10.53 -27.37 -56.03
CA PRO A 172 10.06 -26.01 -55.83
C PRO A 172 10.52 -25.47 -54.47
N VAL A 173 10.77 -24.16 -54.39
CA VAL A 173 11.19 -23.51 -53.16
C VAL A 173 10.03 -23.45 -52.16
N LYS A 174 10.30 -23.74 -50.88
CA LYS A 174 9.29 -23.68 -49.83
C LYS A 174 8.67 -22.28 -49.74
N PRO A 175 7.33 -22.16 -49.68
CA PRO A 175 6.66 -20.90 -49.43
C PRO A 175 7.20 -20.20 -48.17
N LYS A 176 7.24 -18.87 -48.18
CA LYS A 176 7.70 -18.06 -47.04
C LYS A 176 6.51 -17.32 -46.42
N LEU A 177 6.40 -17.33 -45.09
CA LEU A 177 5.41 -16.52 -44.39
C LEU A 177 5.81 -15.03 -44.44
N GLY A 178 4.84 -14.16 -44.74
CA GLY A 178 5.01 -12.71 -44.66
C GLY A 178 5.33 -12.21 -43.25
N LYS A 179 5.75 -10.96 -43.13
CA LYS A 179 5.98 -10.34 -41.80
C LYS A 179 4.65 -10.10 -41.08
N LYS A 180 4.66 -10.20 -39.75
CA LYS A 180 3.49 -9.86 -38.93
C LYS A 180 3.14 -8.37 -39.09
N PRO A 181 1.87 -8.00 -39.33
CA PRO A 181 1.41 -6.62 -39.27
C PRO A 181 1.75 -5.97 -37.92
N GLN A 182 2.24 -4.74 -37.95
CA GLN A 182 2.57 -3.98 -36.76
C GLN A 182 1.59 -2.82 -36.61
N LEU A 183 1.25 -2.49 -35.36
CA LEU A 183 0.57 -1.22 -35.08
C LEU A 183 1.52 -0.07 -35.44
N PRO A 184 1.02 1.03 -36.03
CA PRO A 184 1.77 2.27 -36.06
C PRO A 184 2.25 2.58 -34.65
N GLN A 185 3.54 2.90 -34.48
CA GLN A 185 4.05 3.44 -33.23
C GLN A 185 3.37 4.80 -33.02
N LEU A 186 2.23 4.81 -32.32
CA LEU A 186 1.87 5.99 -31.54
C LEU A 186 2.99 6.11 -30.50
N GLU A 187 3.66 7.25 -30.48
CA GLU A 187 4.72 7.57 -29.54
C GLU A 187 4.31 7.09 -28.14
N ASP A 188 5.18 6.28 -27.52
CA ASP A 188 4.99 5.77 -26.17
C ASP A 188 4.99 6.97 -25.21
N ASP A 189 3.80 7.49 -24.89
CA ASP A 189 3.60 8.11 -23.59
C ASP A 189 3.72 7.00 -22.56
N THR A 190 4.94 6.85 -22.06
CA THR A 190 5.25 6.12 -20.85
C THR A 190 4.35 6.62 -19.72
N ASP A 191 3.25 5.92 -19.46
CA ASP A 191 2.53 6.03 -18.20
C ASP A 191 2.34 4.63 -17.63
N ASN A 192 3.47 4.09 -17.19
CA ASN A 192 3.54 2.97 -16.27
C ASN A 192 3.09 3.46 -14.88
N ASN A 193 1.83 3.86 -14.73
CA ASN A 193 1.22 4.02 -13.41
C ASN A 193 0.24 2.87 -13.21
N ASN A 194 0.77 1.85 -12.54
CA ASN A 194 0.02 0.78 -11.91
C ASN A 194 -0.74 1.35 -10.70
N ASP A 195 -1.71 2.24 -10.95
CA ASP A 195 -2.70 2.62 -9.94
C ASP A 195 -3.80 1.58 -9.95
N ASN A 196 -3.58 0.61 -9.07
CA ASN A 196 -4.53 -0.39 -8.64
C ASN A 196 -5.67 0.31 -7.87
N ASP A 197 -6.54 1.02 -8.59
CA ASP A 197 -7.86 1.43 -8.10
C ASP A 197 -8.75 0.18 -8.09
N ASN A 198 -8.58 -0.61 -7.03
CA ASN A 198 -9.49 -1.68 -6.67
C ASN A 198 -10.75 -1.03 -6.07
N ASP A 199 -11.53 -0.36 -6.92
CA ASP A 199 -12.89 0.08 -6.62
C ASP A 199 -13.79 -1.16 -6.72
N VAL A 200 -13.79 -1.92 -5.63
CA VAL A 200 -14.73 -3.03 -5.44
C VAL A 200 -16.07 -2.41 -5.05
N ASP A 201 -16.87 -2.09 -6.07
CA ASP A 201 -18.32 -1.94 -5.92
C ASP A 201 -18.90 -3.29 -5.48
N GLN A 202 -19.04 -3.48 -4.18
CA GLN A 202 -19.97 -4.46 -3.62
C GLN A 202 -21.35 -3.79 -3.56
N GLU A 203 -22.08 -3.88 -4.67
CA GLU A 203 -23.54 -3.97 -4.62
C GLU A 203 -23.89 -5.31 -3.94
N GLU A 204 -24.12 -5.30 -2.63
CA GLU A 204 -24.91 -6.35 -2.00
C GLU A 204 -26.39 -5.94 -2.07
N GLY A 205 -27.09 -6.54 -3.02
CA GLY A 205 -28.50 -6.80 -2.90
C GLY A 205 -28.74 -8.02 -2.01
N VAL A 206 -29.57 -7.83 -0.98
CA VAL A 206 -30.75 -8.61 -0.55
C VAL A 206 -31.03 -8.27 0.92
#